data_AF-A0A4V1UBY8-F1
#
_entry.id   AF-A0A4V1UBY8-F1
#
_cell.length_a   1.000
_cell.length_b   1.000
_cell.length_c   1.000
_cell.angle_alpha   90.00
_cell.angle_beta   90.00
_cell.angle_gamma   90.00
#
_symmetry.space_group_name_H-M   'P 1'
#
loop_
_entity.id
_entity.type
_entity.pdbx_description
1 polymer ?
#
loop_
_entity_poly.entity_id
_entity_poly.type
_entity_poly.pdbx_seq_one_letter_code
_entity_poly.pdbx_strand_id
1 'polypeptide(L)'
;MYFRIKCNAMTRYFRLLFGFLLLLGNVSAQNNTANYNLQDLSLQWETVENSYKGKAEFLSAFTLTSKSGTFPASGWKIYFNFPRMIQPGSVTGDVLIKHINGDFYQMSPKESFRGLATGQCLGHQHIRRTHRSLSCLGCES
;
A
#
# COMPACT_ATOMS: atom_id res chain seq x y z
N MET A 1 28.21 68.25 1.38
CA MET A 1 27.96 67.09 0.49
C MET A 1 27.37 65.98 1.34
N TYR A 2 26.06 65.72 1.24
CA TYR A 2 25.38 64.65 1.99
C TYR A 2 24.80 63.64 1.00
N PHE A 3 25.26 62.39 1.08
CA PHE A 3 24.73 61.28 0.27
C PHE A 3 23.43 60.74 0.92
N ARG A 4 22.30 60.89 0.22
CA ARG A 4 21.04 60.22 0.57
C ARG A 4 21.07 58.78 0.07
N ILE A 5 21.13 57.81 0.99
CA ILE A 5 20.87 56.39 0.67
C ILE A 5 19.35 56.24 0.47
N LYS A 6 18.93 55.80 -0.73
CA LYS A 6 17.51 55.62 -1.06
C LYS A 6 16.91 54.46 -0.26
N CYS A 7 16.12 54.82 0.75
CA CYS A 7 15.28 53.95 1.58
C CYS A 7 14.12 53.36 0.75
N ASN A 8 14.39 52.36 -0.10
CA ASN A 8 13.34 51.61 -0.84
C ASN A 8 13.72 50.14 -1.12
N ALA A 9 15.00 49.77 -1.00
CA ALA A 9 15.44 48.39 -1.14
C ALA A 9 15.11 47.54 0.12
N MET A 10 15.24 48.13 1.31
CA MET A 10 15.11 47.43 2.59
C MET A 10 13.69 46.87 2.83
N THR A 11 12.65 47.57 2.35
CA THR A 11 11.24 47.18 2.52
C THR A 11 10.84 45.99 1.64
N ARG A 12 11.53 45.77 0.51
CA ARG A 12 11.25 44.67 -0.42
C ARG A 12 11.82 43.35 0.10
N TYR A 13 13.02 43.36 0.68
CA TYR A 13 13.60 42.17 1.31
C TYR A 13 12.84 41.73 2.56
N PHE A 14 12.31 42.68 3.34
CA PHE A 14 11.50 42.37 4.52
C PHE A 14 10.18 41.64 4.16
N ARG A 15 9.53 42.01 3.04
CA ARG A 15 8.31 41.34 2.55
C ARG A 15 8.59 39.95 1.96
N LEU A 16 9.74 39.76 1.31
CA LEU A 16 10.14 38.45 0.76
C LEU A 16 10.55 37.46 1.86
N LEU A 17 11.26 37.93 2.90
CA LEU A 17 11.63 37.11 4.06
C LEU A 17 10.42 36.68 4.91
N PHE A 18 9.41 37.55 5.07
CA PHE A 18 8.20 37.20 5.83
C PHE A 18 7.30 36.20 5.08
N GLY A 19 7.29 36.22 3.74
CA GLY A 19 6.57 35.24 2.92
C GLY A 19 7.21 33.84 2.94
N PHE A 20 8.54 33.75 3.03
CA PHE A 20 9.26 32.47 3.08
C PHE A 20 9.08 31.75 4.43
N LEU A 21 8.94 32.49 5.53
CA LEU A 21 8.78 31.93 6.87
C LEU A 21 7.39 31.28 7.10
N LEU A 22 6.35 31.72 6.38
CA LEU A 22 4.99 31.17 6.49
C LEU A 22 4.79 29.83 5.78
N LEU A 23 5.72 29.43 4.89
CA LEU A 23 5.68 28.13 4.19
C LEU A 23 6.28 26.97 5.00
N LEU A 24 6.83 27.23 6.19
CA LEU A 24 7.36 26.21 7.11
C LEU A 24 6.33 25.77 8.17
N GLY A 25 5.09 26.29 8.10
CA GLY A 25 4.04 26.01 9.06
C GLY A 25 3.36 24.65 8.86
N ASN A 26 3.77 23.69 9.68
CA ASN A 26 3.03 22.47 10.08
C ASN A 26 2.58 21.51 8.96
N VAL A 27 3.51 20.71 8.46
CA VAL A 27 3.15 19.37 7.96
C VAL A 27 2.85 18.50 9.18
N SER A 28 1.58 18.44 9.59
CA SER A 28 1.13 17.37 10.47
C SER A 28 1.04 16.09 9.63
N ALA A 29 2.01 15.19 9.81
CA ALA A 29 1.83 13.82 9.39
C ALA A 29 0.68 13.24 10.22
N GLN A 30 -0.53 13.26 9.67
CA GLN A 30 -1.66 12.56 10.29
C GLN A 30 -1.33 11.07 10.24
N ASN A 31 -0.85 10.53 11.37
CA ASN A 31 -0.87 9.10 11.62
C ASN A 31 -2.35 8.71 11.76
N ASN A 32 -3.05 8.57 10.64
CA ASN A 32 -4.37 7.98 10.61
C ASN A 32 -4.18 6.47 10.82
N THR A 33 -3.91 6.09 12.07
CA THR A 33 -4.10 4.71 12.50
C THR A 33 -5.61 4.50 12.48
N ALA A 34 -6.12 4.06 11.32
CA ALA A 34 -7.48 3.58 11.22
C ALA A 34 -7.69 2.60 12.37
N ASN A 35 -8.60 2.95 13.28
CA ASN A 35 -8.92 2.14 14.46
C ASN A 35 -9.78 0.95 14.00
N TYR A 36 -9.16 0.08 13.22
CA TYR A 36 -9.74 -1.17 12.77
C TYR A 36 -9.30 -2.26 13.74
N ASN A 37 -10.27 -2.96 14.32
CA ASN A 37 -9.99 -4.08 15.18
C ASN A 37 -9.47 -5.26 14.34
N LEU A 38 -8.19 -5.60 14.50
CA LEU A 38 -7.55 -6.65 13.69
C LEU A 38 -8.20 -8.03 13.86
N GLN A 39 -8.92 -8.29 14.96
CA GLN A 39 -9.67 -9.56 15.14
C GLN A 39 -10.81 -9.71 14.13
N ASP A 40 -11.26 -8.60 13.56
CA ASP A 40 -12.25 -8.57 12.49
C ASP A 40 -11.63 -8.81 11.12
N LEU A 41 -10.31 -8.85 10.96
CA LEU A 41 -9.66 -9.25 9.70
C LEU A 41 -9.40 -10.76 9.68
N SER A 42 -9.85 -11.44 8.62
CA SER A 42 -9.41 -12.80 8.32
C SER A 42 -8.38 -12.78 7.20
N LEU A 43 -7.35 -13.61 7.33
CA LEU A 43 -6.36 -13.86 6.28
C LEU A 43 -6.34 -15.37 6.01
N GLN A 44 -6.55 -15.76 4.76
CA GLN A 44 -6.35 -17.14 4.31
C GLN A 44 -5.25 -17.18 3.24
N TRP A 45 -4.50 -18.27 3.24
CA TRP A 45 -3.54 -18.59 2.20
C TRP A 45 -3.79 -20.02 1.72
N GLU A 46 -3.75 -20.22 0.41
CA GLU A 46 -3.91 -21.54 -0.19
C GLU A 46 -3.00 -21.72 -1.41
N THR A 47 -2.64 -22.98 -1.68
CA THR A 47 -2.09 -23.38 -2.97
C THR A 47 -3.26 -23.77 -3.87
N VAL A 48 -3.55 -22.94 -4.87
CA VAL A 48 -4.65 -23.14 -5.82
C VAL A 48 -4.32 -24.25 -6.80
N GLU A 49 -3.08 -24.28 -7.30
CA GLU A 49 -2.62 -25.27 -8.27
C GLU A 49 -1.13 -25.52 -8.09
N ASN A 50 -0.74 -26.78 -7.94
CA ASN A 50 0.66 -27.17 -7.98
C ASN A 50 1.03 -27.60 -9.41
N SER A 51 2.29 -27.42 -9.78
CA SER A 51 2.75 -27.61 -11.16
C SER A 51 1.99 -26.76 -12.18
N TYR A 52 1.75 -25.49 -11.84
CA TYR A 52 0.90 -24.56 -12.59
C TYR A 52 1.24 -24.55 -14.08
N LYS A 53 0.25 -24.90 -14.93
CA LYS A 53 0.43 -25.02 -16.39
C LYS A 53 1.58 -25.96 -16.80
N GLY A 54 1.81 -27.03 -16.05
CA GLY A 54 2.82 -28.05 -16.32
C GLY A 54 4.26 -27.62 -16.05
N LYS A 55 4.47 -26.52 -15.33
CA LYS A 55 5.80 -26.00 -14.96
C LYS A 55 6.13 -26.33 -13.51
N ALA A 56 7.40 -26.24 -13.14
CA ALA A 56 7.86 -26.35 -11.74
C ALA A 56 7.53 -25.07 -10.93
N GLU A 57 6.24 -24.71 -10.91
CA GLU A 57 5.67 -23.49 -10.36
C GLU A 57 4.35 -23.85 -9.66
N PHE A 58 3.89 -23.04 -8.72
CA PHE A 58 2.55 -23.19 -8.16
C PHE A 58 1.84 -21.84 -8.13
N LEU A 59 0.52 -21.90 -8.23
CA LEU A 59 -0.36 -20.77 -8.04
C LEU A 59 -0.81 -20.75 -6.57
N SER A 60 -0.66 -19.62 -5.91
CA SER A 60 -1.18 -19.42 -4.57
C SER A 60 -2.12 -18.22 -4.51
N ALA A 61 -3.09 -18.29 -3.61
CA ALA A 61 -3.98 -17.19 -3.31
C ALA A 61 -3.83 -16.73 -1.85
N PHE A 62 -3.91 -15.43 -1.65
CA PHE A 62 -4.12 -14.77 -0.37
C PHE A 62 -5.50 -14.13 -0.38
N THR A 63 -6.31 -14.39 0.61
CA THR A 63 -7.63 -13.78 0.76
C THR A 63 -7.68 -13.00 2.06
N LEU A 64 -7.97 -11.70 1.95
CA LEU A 64 -8.25 -10.82 3.09
C LEU A 64 -9.75 -10.59 3.17
N THR A 65 -10.36 -10.83 4.33
CA THR A 65 -11.80 -10.63 4.54
C THR A 65 -12.03 -9.75 5.74
N SER A 66 -12.81 -8.68 5.57
CA SER A 66 -13.31 -7.88 6.69
C SER A 66 -14.56 -8.55 7.26
N LYS A 67 -14.45 -9.20 8.42
CA LYS A 67 -15.59 -9.83 9.12
C LYS A 67 -16.56 -8.79 9.68
N SER A 68 -16.02 -7.68 10.19
CA SER A 68 -16.80 -6.56 10.69
C SER A 68 -15.99 -5.25 10.60
N GLY A 69 -16.68 -4.12 10.48
CA GLY A 69 -16.03 -2.83 10.25
C GLY A 69 -15.46 -2.68 8.83
N THR A 70 -14.98 -1.47 8.52
CA THR A 70 -14.36 -1.17 7.22
C THR A 70 -12.85 -1.28 7.34
N PHE A 71 -12.26 -2.28 6.69
CA PHE A 71 -10.80 -2.42 6.61
C PHE A 71 -10.24 -1.26 5.79
N PRO A 72 -9.24 -0.52 6.30
CA PRO A 72 -8.80 0.74 5.71
C PRO A 72 -8.16 0.58 4.32
N ALA A 73 -8.37 1.59 3.48
CA ALA A 73 -7.80 1.67 2.12
C ALA A 73 -6.27 1.85 2.09
N SER A 74 -5.66 2.32 3.17
CA SER A 74 -4.24 2.63 3.26
C SER A 74 -3.73 2.52 4.68
N GLY A 75 -2.41 2.70 4.87
CA GLY A 75 -1.81 2.76 6.22
C GLY A 75 -1.48 1.41 6.85
N TRP A 76 -1.70 0.31 6.13
CA TRP A 76 -1.38 -1.03 6.60
C TRP A 76 -0.27 -1.70 5.78
N LYS A 77 0.43 -2.63 6.44
CA LYS A 77 1.41 -3.54 5.85
C LYS A 77 1.25 -4.90 6.51
N ILE A 78 1.34 -5.97 5.71
CA ILE A 78 1.32 -7.35 6.20
C ILE A 78 2.68 -7.94 5.89
N TYR A 79 3.38 -8.39 6.92
CA TYR A 79 4.67 -9.05 6.78
C TYR A 79 4.49 -10.57 6.88
N PHE A 80 5.12 -11.32 5.99
CA PHE A 80 5.00 -12.77 5.95
C PHE A 80 6.30 -13.41 5.45
N ASN A 81 6.52 -14.66 5.87
CA ASN A 81 7.59 -15.49 5.35
C ASN A 81 7.04 -16.39 4.25
N PHE A 82 7.80 -16.53 3.17
CA PHE A 82 7.48 -17.39 2.05
C PHE A 82 8.78 -17.93 1.43
N PRO A 83 9.04 -19.25 1.51
CA PRO A 83 10.37 -19.83 1.27
C PRO A 83 10.82 -19.80 -0.19
N ARG A 84 10.00 -19.28 -1.12
CA ARG A 84 10.32 -19.23 -2.55
C ARG A 84 10.21 -17.82 -3.10
N MET A 85 11.09 -17.46 -4.03
CA MET A 85 11.00 -16.17 -4.72
C MET A 85 9.65 -16.03 -5.44
N ILE A 86 8.92 -14.99 -5.11
CA ILE A 86 7.72 -14.50 -5.80
C ILE A 86 8.16 -13.95 -7.16
N GLN A 87 7.48 -14.35 -8.22
CA GLN A 87 7.84 -13.97 -9.58
C GLN A 87 7.53 -12.49 -9.83
N PRO A 88 8.47 -11.68 -10.30
CA PRO A 88 8.14 -10.31 -10.72
C PRO A 88 7.00 -10.25 -11.74
N GLY A 89 5.98 -9.42 -11.45
CA GLY A 89 4.88 -9.09 -12.36
C GLY A 89 3.64 -9.99 -12.29
N SER A 90 3.66 -11.07 -11.51
CA SER A 90 2.52 -11.99 -11.40
C SER A 90 1.64 -11.75 -10.17
N VAL A 91 1.93 -10.72 -9.38
CA VAL A 91 1.06 -10.27 -8.29
C VAL A 91 -0.18 -9.62 -8.91
N THR A 92 -1.36 -10.23 -8.77
CA THR A 92 -2.66 -9.67 -9.20
C THR A 92 -3.38 -8.90 -8.08
N GLY A 93 -4.59 -8.39 -8.31
CA GLY A 93 -5.39 -7.69 -7.28
C GLY A 93 -4.82 -6.32 -6.86
N ASP A 94 -5.48 -5.69 -5.88
CA ASP A 94 -5.17 -4.32 -5.43
C ASP A 94 -4.09 -4.24 -4.35
N VAL A 95 -3.09 -5.12 -4.43
CA VAL A 95 -1.94 -5.17 -3.50
C VAL A 95 -0.60 -5.18 -4.23
N LEU A 96 0.41 -4.71 -3.52
CA LEU A 96 1.82 -4.81 -3.87
C LEU A 96 2.48 -5.79 -2.93
N ILE A 97 3.37 -6.65 -3.44
CA ILE A 97 4.26 -7.47 -2.64
C ILE A 97 5.70 -7.07 -2.92
N LYS A 98 6.44 -6.74 -1.86
CA LYS A 98 7.85 -6.39 -1.90
C LYS A 98 8.66 -7.47 -1.17
N HIS A 99 9.70 -7.98 -1.83
CA HIS A 99 10.72 -8.79 -1.18
C HIS A 99 11.63 -7.92 -0.31
N ILE A 100 11.90 -8.35 0.93
CA ILE A 100 12.78 -7.62 1.86
C ILE A 100 14.15 -8.31 1.93
N ASN A 101 14.20 -9.55 2.42
CA ASN A 101 15.40 -10.37 2.50
C ASN A 101 15.01 -11.84 2.65
N GLY A 102 15.88 -12.78 2.28
CA GLY A 102 15.62 -14.23 2.47
C GLY A 102 14.24 -14.66 1.98
N ASP A 103 13.43 -15.21 2.89
CA ASP A 103 12.03 -15.57 2.71
C ASP A 103 11.05 -14.50 3.23
N PHE A 104 11.50 -13.34 3.66
CA PHE A 104 10.68 -12.28 4.25
C PHE A 104 10.13 -11.29 3.21
N TYR A 105 8.82 -11.09 3.24
CA TYR A 105 8.07 -10.23 2.33
C TYR A 105 7.16 -9.25 3.06
N GLN A 106 6.78 -8.19 2.36
CA GLN A 106 5.78 -7.22 2.78
C GLN A 106 4.70 -7.08 1.72
N MET A 107 3.44 -7.22 2.10
CA MET A 107 2.26 -6.86 1.31
C MET A 107 1.73 -5.49 1.77
N SER A 108 1.33 -4.65 0.83
CA SER A 108 0.73 -3.33 1.09
C SER A 108 -0.34 -3.00 0.03
N PRO A 109 -1.31 -2.11 0.31
CA PRO A 109 -2.33 -1.76 -0.66
C PRO A 109 -1.74 -0.98 -1.84
N LYS A 110 -2.32 -1.16 -3.03
CA LYS A 110 -2.15 -0.22 -4.15
C LYS A 110 -2.97 1.03 -3.90
N GLU A 111 -2.63 2.12 -4.61
CA GLU A 111 -3.42 3.35 -4.61
C GLU A 111 -4.87 3.15 -5.12
N SER A 112 -5.11 2.09 -5.90
CA SER A 112 -6.44 1.68 -6.37
C SER A 112 -7.29 1.03 -5.27
N PHE A 113 -6.68 0.53 -4.18
CA PHE A 113 -7.42 -0.14 -3.11
C PHE A 113 -8.33 0.86 -2.39
N ARG A 114 -9.61 0.49 -2.21
CA ARG A 114 -10.63 1.34 -1.59
C ARG A 114 -11.02 0.91 -0.17
N GLY A 115 -10.32 -0.09 0.38
CA GLY A 115 -10.71 -0.75 1.63
C GLY A 115 -11.68 -1.90 1.40
N LEU A 116 -12.09 -2.55 2.49
CA LEU A 116 -13.10 -3.62 2.46
C LEU A 116 -14.21 -3.25 3.44
N ALA A 117 -15.43 -3.09 2.95
CA ALA A 117 -16.59 -3.00 3.82
C ALA A 117 -16.81 -4.35 4.53
N THR A 118 -17.65 -4.34 5.58
CA THR A 118 -18.06 -5.55 6.29
C THR A 118 -18.54 -6.64 5.32
N GLY A 119 -18.01 -7.84 5.46
CA GLY A 119 -18.31 -9.00 4.62
C GLY A 119 -17.58 -9.04 3.28
N GLN A 120 -16.86 -7.97 2.89
CA GLN A 120 -16.11 -7.96 1.64
C GLN A 120 -14.76 -8.66 1.78
N CYS A 121 -14.34 -9.28 0.68
CA CYS A 121 -13.08 -9.98 0.56
C CYS A 121 -12.25 -9.45 -0.62
N LEU A 122 -10.93 -9.34 -0.42
CA LEU A 122 -9.93 -9.12 -1.45
C LEU A 122 -9.21 -10.44 -1.70
N GLY A 123 -9.48 -11.07 -2.83
CA GLY A 123 -8.69 -12.20 -3.34
C GLY A 123 -7.48 -11.67 -4.12
N HIS A 124 -6.30 -12.14 -3.74
CA HIS A 124 -5.06 -11.89 -4.44
C HIS A 124 -4.44 -13.22 -4.90
N GLN A 125 -4.19 -13.38 -6.20
CA GLN A 125 -3.46 -14.52 -6.74
C GLN A 125 -2.05 -14.15 -7.20
N HIS A 126 -1.10 -15.05 -6.98
CA HIS A 126 0.26 -14.92 -7.48
C HIS A 126 0.75 -16.21 -8.14
N ILE A 127 1.27 -16.08 -9.37
CA ILE A 127 1.79 -17.15 -10.23
C ILE A 127 3.34 -17.06 -10.29
N ARG A 128 4.10 -18.14 -10.43
CA ARG A 128 5.50 -18.06 -10.97
C ARG A 128 5.48 -18.14 -12.53
N ARG A 129 6.39 -17.45 -13.25
CA ARG A 129 6.30 -16.85 -14.64
C ARG A 129 5.57 -17.71 -15.73
N THR A 130 4.57 -17.25 -16.51
CA THR A 130 4.20 -15.92 -17.04
C THR A 130 2.76 -15.93 -17.62
N HIS A 131 2.04 -14.80 -17.46
CA HIS A 131 0.78 -14.31 -18.08
C HIS A 131 -0.61 -14.95 -17.83
N ARG A 132 -1.44 -14.09 -17.20
CA ARG A 132 -2.88 -13.72 -17.40
C ARG A 132 -3.78 -13.97 -16.17
N SER A 133 -4.51 -12.89 -15.82
CA SER A 133 -5.39 -12.68 -14.66
C SER A 133 -6.73 -13.41 -14.78
N LEU A 134 -7.24 -13.92 -13.66
CA LEU A 134 -8.61 -14.40 -13.47
C LEU A 134 -9.23 -13.73 -12.23
N SER A 135 -10.53 -13.45 -12.33
CA SER A 135 -11.38 -12.79 -11.35
C SER A 135 -11.78 -13.73 -10.21
N CYS A 136 -11.86 -13.20 -8.99
CA CYS A 136 -12.28 -13.91 -7.78
C CYS A 136 -13.64 -14.60 -7.97
N LEU A 137 -13.69 -15.91 -7.70
CA LEU A 137 -14.94 -16.64 -7.44
C LEU A 137 -15.40 -16.32 -6.02
N GLY A 138 -16.71 -16.23 -5.84
CA GLY A 138 -17.36 -15.55 -4.73
C GLY A 138 -17.05 -16.10 -3.34
N CYS A 139 -17.06 -15.20 -2.37
CA CYS A 139 -17.16 -15.53 -0.95
C CYS A 139 -18.58 -16.07 -0.70
N GLU A 140 -18.73 -17.39 -0.56
CA GLU A 140 -19.96 -17.99 -0.06
C GLU A 140 -20.13 -17.65 1.43
N SER A 141 -21.37 -17.29 1.75
CA SER A 141 -21.94 -16.92 3.05
C SER A 141 -21.92 -18.05 4.07
#